data_AF-A0A941MZY2-F1
#
_entry.id   AF-A0A941MZY2-F1
#
_cell.length_a   1.000
_cell.length_b   1.000
_cell.length_c   1.000
_cell.angle_alpha   90.00
_cell.angle_beta   90.00
_cell.angle_gamma   90.00
#
_symmetry.space_group_name_H-M   'P 1'
#
loop_
_entity.id
_entity.type
_entity.pdbx_description
1 polymer ?
#
loop_
_entity_poly.entity_id
_entity_poly.type
_entity_poly.pdbx_seq_one_letter_code
_entity_poly.pdbx_strand_id
1 'polypeptide(L)'
;AVRQLVQIRHLAPQQVDRRQLEDCRLVVVAGVETPQMLTELLRDYVEQGGQLLIAAGGDFEPGIWNSRGWLEGAGILPLPLKRDPIGRIPDETSAELQPFFLAPESLSDERFAVAEATREDLDDLYREPLFFKAVDVETDPGVLTALLQADQERETVRRRQAVSAAGDGPTAEQSNRPHWLLWGHDRLSPDADESIETVARRQQPQVLAKFSNGKPFLVERRIGRGDVLFVSTGVMTKWNNLTRTNAVVLLDRLLRGMLVRTLPRRNYGTNERALLAVALADRRADFTLMRPGGVHEPLFVDALGADQFAVSVRQLTQRGTYKVVAHHPAETSSTVGSDRGSRATERIWQVELAVNGPADESDLTALGEVELRKRLGDSTVRWVARGEPIRLEGAAVSGQDFWKYLLAGTLVALLLELTVLARSQAATAQPASLVGEASR
;
A
#
# COMPACT_ATOMS: atom_id res chain seq x y z
N ALA A 1 11.76 -21.89 -19.51
CA ALA A 1 11.35 -22.57 -18.27
C ALA A 1 10.58 -21.57 -17.41
N VAL A 2 9.37 -21.90 -16.98
CA VAL A 2 8.58 -21.04 -16.07
C VAL A 2 9.34 -20.97 -14.75
N ARG A 3 9.79 -19.78 -14.35
CA ARG A 3 10.53 -19.59 -13.11
C ARG A 3 9.55 -19.78 -11.95
N GLN A 4 9.72 -20.84 -11.17
CA GLN A 4 8.91 -21.07 -9.98
C GLN A 4 9.21 -19.97 -8.96
N LEU A 5 8.22 -19.11 -8.68
CA LEU A 5 8.39 -17.93 -7.82
C LEU A 5 8.25 -18.25 -6.32
N VAL A 6 7.71 -19.44 -5.98
CA VAL A 6 7.47 -19.87 -4.60
C VAL A 6 8.05 -21.26 -4.39
N GLN A 7 8.95 -21.39 -3.40
CA GLN A 7 9.48 -22.65 -2.93
C GLN A 7 8.63 -23.14 -1.75
N ILE A 8 8.15 -24.39 -1.82
CA ILE A 8 7.32 -25.01 -0.78
C ILE A 8 8.17 -26.07 -0.07
N ARG A 9 8.18 -26.04 1.27
CA ARG A 9 8.84 -27.03 2.12
C ARG A 9 7.80 -27.71 3.01
N HIS A 10 7.80 -29.04 3.02
CA HIS A 10 7.00 -29.83 3.94
C HIS A 10 7.91 -30.37 5.04
N LEU A 11 7.58 -30.06 6.29
CA LEU A 11 8.38 -30.41 7.46
C LEU A 11 7.49 -31.04 8.52
N ALA A 12 7.98 -32.07 9.19
CA ALA A 12 7.36 -32.54 10.42
C ALA A 12 7.61 -31.51 11.55
N PRO A 13 6.72 -31.39 12.55
CA PRO A 13 6.88 -30.44 13.66
C PRO A 13 8.26 -30.49 14.34
N GLN A 14 8.86 -31.68 14.45
CA GLN A 14 10.16 -31.89 15.11
C GLN A 14 11.36 -31.42 14.27
N GLN A 15 11.16 -31.18 12.98
CA GLN A 15 12.19 -30.71 12.05
C GLN A 15 12.20 -29.19 11.92
N VAL A 16 11.20 -28.50 12.48
CA VAL A 16 11.08 -27.06 12.39
C VAL A 16 12.04 -26.41 13.39
N ASP A 17 13.04 -25.74 12.85
CA ASP A 17 13.98 -24.90 13.60
C ASP A 17 14.09 -23.52 12.96
N ARG A 18 14.89 -22.65 13.57
CA ARG A 18 15.12 -21.29 13.07
C ARG A 18 15.71 -21.25 11.65
N ARG A 19 16.60 -22.18 11.31
CA ARG A 19 17.25 -22.22 9.98
C ARG A 19 16.25 -22.54 8.88
N GLN A 20 15.24 -23.37 9.18
CA GLN A 20 14.16 -23.65 8.22
C GLN A 20 13.20 -22.48 8.05
N LEU A 21 13.18 -21.52 8.99
CA LEU A 21 12.23 -20.40 8.97
C LEU A 21 12.85 -19.08 8.51
N GLU A 22 14.18 -18.92 8.53
CA GLU A 22 14.85 -17.62 8.34
C GLU A 22 14.59 -16.97 6.97
N ASP A 23 14.42 -17.79 5.93
CA ASP A 23 14.04 -17.37 4.58
C ASP A 23 12.52 -17.57 4.30
N CYS A 24 11.79 -18.16 5.24
CA CYS A 24 10.37 -18.47 5.10
C CYS A 24 9.52 -17.21 5.31
N ARG A 25 8.55 -16.98 4.42
CA ARG A 25 7.62 -15.84 4.47
C ARG A 25 6.25 -16.19 5.05
N LEU A 26 5.82 -17.44 4.88
CA LEU A 26 4.53 -17.95 5.32
C LEU A 26 4.68 -19.38 5.82
N VAL A 27 4.23 -19.62 7.04
CA VAL A 27 4.12 -20.96 7.65
C VAL A 27 2.66 -21.36 7.68
N VAL A 28 2.37 -22.57 7.22
CA VAL A 28 1.03 -23.18 7.31
C VAL A 28 1.12 -24.39 8.23
N VAL A 29 0.40 -24.35 9.35
CA VAL A 29 0.25 -25.46 10.29
C VAL A 29 -1.14 -26.05 10.08
N ALA A 30 -1.23 -27.26 9.53
CA ALA A 30 -2.49 -27.91 9.21
C ALA A 30 -2.46 -29.38 9.60
N GLY A 31 -3.52 -29.86 10.24
CA GLY A 31 -3.63 -31.27 10.65
C GLY A 31 -2.64 -31.70 11.74
N VAL A 32 -2.14 -30.75 12.53
CA VAL A 32 -1.22 -31.01 13.65
C VAL A 32 -2.01 -31.20 14.94
N GLU A 33 -1.87 -32.36 15.56
CA GLU A 33 -2.60 -32.77 16.77
C GLU A 33 -2.42 -31.77 17.92
N THR A 34 -1.17 -31.40 18.22
CA THR A 34 -0.81 -30.49 19.31
C THR A 34 0.31 -29.53 18.88
N PRO A 35 0.43 -28.31 19.44
CA PRO A 35 1.44 -27.34 18.98
C PRO A 35 2.88 -27.69 19.40
N GLN A 36 3.07 -28.69 20.27
CA GLN A 36 4.37 -29.13 20.84
C GLN A 36 5.32 -27.98 21.20
N MET A 37 6.56 -27.99 20.71
CA MET A 37 7.60 -26.97 20.94
C MET A 37 7.54 -25.81 19.93
N LEU A 38 6.56 -25.81 19.02
CA LEU A 38 6.49 -24.82 17.94
C LEU A 38 6.04 -23.44 18.45
N THR A 39 5.28 -23.36 19.55
CA THR A 39 4.66 -22.11 20.01
C THR A 39 5.68 -20.99 20.17
N GLU A 40 6.79 -21.22 20.88
CA GLU A 40 7.77 -20.16 21.15
C GLU A 40 8.49 -19.70 19.86
N LEU A 41 8.93 -20.65 19.05
CA LEU A 41 9.62 -20.37 17.78
C LEU A 41 8.70 -19.65 16.78
N LEU A 42 7.47 -20.12 16.63
CA LEU A 42 6.48 -19.50 15.74
C LEU A 42 6.00 -18.15 16.26
N ARG A 43 5.94 -17.96 17.59
CA ARG A 43 5.64 -16.66 18.19
C ARG A 43 6.70 -15.64 17.81
N ASP A 44 7.98 -15.97 17.99
CA ASP A 44 9.10 -15.08 17.62
C ASP A 44 9.12 -14.81 16.10
N TYR A 45 8.91 -15.85 15.29
CA TYR A 45 8.78 -15.74 13.83
C TYR A 45 7.70 -14.74 13.41
N VAL A 46 6.50 -14.81 13.99
CA VAL A 46 5.38 -13.91 13.69
C VAL A 46 5.67 -12.49 14.18
N GLU A 47 6.20 -12.34 15.41
CA GLU A 47 6.52 -11.03 15.97
C GLU A 47 7.47 -10.22 15.07
N GLN A 48 8.40 -10.89 14.39
CA GLN A 48 9.36 -10.28 13.46
C GLN A 48 8.76 -9.94 12.08
N GLY A 49 7.57 -10.43 11.74
CA GLY A 49 6.89 -10.14 10.47
C GLY A 49 6.42 -11.36 9.70
N GLY A 50 6.80 -12.55 10.13
CA GLY A 50 6.39 -13.81 9.54
C GLY A 50 4.88 -13.98 9.53
N GLN A 51 4.35 -14.62 8.48
CA GLN A 51 2.92 -14.90 8.35
C GLN A 51 2.65 -16.32 8.80
N LEU A 52 1.60 -16.53 9.60
CA LEU A 52 1.24 -17.84 10.13
C LEU A 52 -0.24 -18.15 9.86
N LEU A 53 -0.51 -19.24 9.16
CA LEU A 53 -1.85 -19.80 9.07
C LEU A 53 -1.90 -21.10 9.86
N ILE A 54 -2.86 -21.20 10.79
CA ILE A 54 -3.16 -22.41 11.53
C ILE A 54 -4.54 -22.88 11.08
N ALA A 55 -4.61 -24.08 10.51
CA ALA A 55 -5.87 -24.75 10.22
C ALA A 55 -6.06 -25.91 11.17
N ALA A 56 -7.27 -26.06 11.68
CA ALA A 56 -7.65 -27.23 12.46
C ALA A 56 -7.69 -28.50 11.57
N GLY A 57 -8.47 -29.51 11.97
CA GLY A 57 -8.63 -30.73 11.19
C GLY A 57 -7.63 -31.84 11.54
N GLY A 58 -7.83 -33.02 10.95
CA GLY A 58 -7.09 -34.22 11.37
C GLY A 58 -7.42 -34.55 12.82
N ASP A 59 -6.38 -34.83 13.61
CA ASP A 59 -6.47 -35.17 15.03
C ASP A 59 -6.27 -33.94 15.93
N PHE A 60 -6.63 -32.74 15.45
CA PHE A 60 -6.44 -31.49 16.21
C PHE A 60 -7.17 -31.52 17.57
N GLU A 61 -6.42 -31.32 18.67
CA GLU A 61 -6.92 -31.33 20.04
C GLU A 61 -7.12 -29.90 20.61
N PRO A 62 -8.34 -29.33 20.60
CA PRO A 62 -8.57 -27.92 20.94
C PRO A 62 -8.14 -27.57 22.37
N GLY A 63 -8.31 -28.49 23.32
CA GLY A 63 -7.93 -28.28 24.71
C GLY A 63 -6.41 -28.08 24.88
N ILE A 64 -5.61 -28.90 24.20
CA ILE A 64 -4.14 -28.81 24.27
C ILE A 64 -3.67 -27.56 23.52
N TRP A 65 -4.21 -27.31 22.33
CA TRP A 65 -3.94 -26.10 21.57
C TRP A 65 -4.27 -24.83 22.35
N ASN A 66 -5.40 -24.78 23.06
CA ASN A 66 -5.73 -23.65 23.91
C ASN A 66 -4.71 -23.48 25.05
N SER A 67 -4.39 -24.56 25.77
CA SER A 67 -3.47 -24.49 26.92
C SER A 67 -2.03 -24.06 26.56
N ARG A 68 -1.53 -24.46 25.38
CA ARG A 68 -0.13 -24.22 24.97
C ARG A 68 0.03 -23.18 23.87
N GLY A 69 -1.02 -22.90 23.12
CA GLY A 69 -1.03 -22.02 21.96
C GLY A 69 -1.68 -20.65 22.25
N TRP A 70 -2.54 -20.53 23.25
CA TRP A 70 -3.16 -19.24 23.61
C TRP A 70 -2.28 -18.42 24.56
N LEU A 71 -1.88 -19.01 25.69
CA LEU A 71 -1.04 -18.38 26.72
C LEU A 71 -1.48 -16.95 27.06
N GLU A 72 -2.78 -16.75 27.32
CA GLU A 72 -3.35 -15.42 27.66
C GLU A 72 -3.02 -14.33 26.60
N GLY A 73 -3.04 -14.74 25.34
CA GLY A 73 -2.73 -13.91 24.19
C GLY A 73 -1.24 -13.75 23.88
N ALA A 74 -0.34 -14.31 24.69
CA ALA A 74 1.11 -14.33 24.44
C ALA A 74 1.54 -15.48 23.50
N GLY A 75 0.65 -16.44 23.22
CA GLY A 75 0.94 -17.55 22.32
C GLY A 75 0.75 -17.22 20.84
N ILE A 76 0.48 -18.24 20.03
CA ILE A 76 0.34 -18.16 18.58
C ILE A 76 -1.11 -18.24 18.09
N LEU A 77 -2.08 -18.40 18.98
CA LEU A 77 -3.49 -18.39 18.61
C LEU A 77 -4.05 -16.95 18.61
N PRO A 78 -4.96 -16.60 17.66
CA PRO A 78 -5.56 -15.28 17.63
C PRO A 78 -6.60 -15.08 18.74
N LEU A 79 -7.28 -16.14 19.16
CA LEU A 79 -8.28 -16.17 20.24
C LEU A 79 -8.23 -17.52 20.97
N PRO A 80 -8.76 -17.62 22.21
CA PRO A 80 -8.91 -18.89 22.90
C PRO A 80 -9.87 -19.82 22.15
N LEU A 81 -9.64 -21.13 22.26
CA LEU A 81 -10.46 -22.16 21.64
C LEU A 81 -11.34 -22.82 22.70
N LYS A 82 -12.57 -23.16 22.32
CA LYS A 82 -13.41 -24.04 23.15
C LYS A 82 -12.94 -25.48 23.02
N ARG A 83 -13.11 -26.25 24.09
CA ARG A 83 -12.69 -27.66 24.13
C ARG A 83 -13.49 -28.52 23.16
N ASP A 84 -14.80 -28.30 23.12
CA ASP A 84 -15.71 -29.10 22.32
C ASP A 84 -15.83 -28.52 20.90
N PRO A 85 -15.52 -29.30 19.85
CA PRO A 85 -15.73 -28.88 18.48
C PRO A 85 -17.22 -28.81 18.14
N ILE A 86 -17.55 -28.01 17.13
CA ILE A 86 -18.88 -27.97 16.53
C ILE A 86 -19.00 -29.04 15.45
N GLY A 87 -20.17 -29.68 15.39
CA GLY A 87 -20.45 -30.75 14.43
C GLY A 87 -19.66 -32.03 14.70
N ARG A 88 -19.78 -33.00 13.78
CA ARG A 88 -19.16 -34.32 13.86
C ARG A 88 -18.82 -34.82 12.46
N ILE A 89 -17.80 -35.67 12.35
CA ILE A 89 -17.49 -36.34 11.08
C ILE A 89 -18.33 -37.62 10.91
N PRO A 90 -18.52 -38.11 9.67
CA PRO A 90 -19.28 -39.34 9.40
C PRO A 90 -18.80 -40.55 10.21
N ASP A 91 -17.49 -40.67 10.42
CA ASP A 91 -16.88 -41.82 11.12
C ASP A 91 -17.16 -41.82 12.64
N GLU A 92 -17.54 -40.67 13.21
CA GLU A 92 -17.74 -40.49 14.67
C GLU A 92 -19.19 -40.72 15.12
N THR A 93 -20.15 -40.83 14.19
CA THR A 93 -21.58 -40.86 14.55
C THR A 93 -22.43 -41.52 13.48
N SER A 94 -23.32 -42.43 13.91
CA SER A 94 -24.32 -43.08 13.04
C SER A 94 -25.60 -42.25 12.84
N ALA A 95 -25.71 -41.08 13.48
CA ALA A 95 -26.82 -40.16 13.32
C ALA A 95 -26.68 -39.34 12.03
N GLU A 96 -27.80 -38.76 11.57
CA GLU A 96 -27.84 -37.90 10.40
C GLU A 96 -26.94 -36.67 10.60
N LEU A 97 -26.01 -36.46 9.67
CA LEU A 97 -25.08 -35.34 9.71
C LEU A 97 -25.80 -34.06 9.29
N GLN A 98 -25.64 -33.01 10.08
CA GLN A 98 -26.10 -31.67 9.73
C GLN A 98 -24.90 -30.83 9.31
N PRO A 99 -24.59 -30.75 8.00
CA PRO A 99 -23.55 -29.86 7.53
C PRO A 99 -23.97 -28.40 7.73
N PHE A 100 -22.97 -27.56 7.90
CA PHE A 100 -23.10 -26.10 7.86
C PHE A 100 -22.27 -25.54 6.70
N PHE A 101 -22.52 -24.30 6.33
CA PHE A 101 -21.96 -23.63 5.15
C PHE A 101 -21.20 -22.38 5.57
N LEU A 102 -20.42 -21.77 4.68
CA LEU A 102 -19.97 -20.38 4.92
C LEU A 102 -21.18 -19.44 4.84
N ALA A 103 -21.11 -18.34 5.59
CA ALA A 103 -22.09 -17.26 5.54
C ALA A 103 -21.56 -16.13 4.63
N PRO A 104 -22.02 -16.00 3.36
CA PRO A 104 -21.51 -14.98 2.43
C PRO A 104 -21.62 -13.56 2.95
N GLU A 105 -22.64 -13.26 3.75
CA GLU A 105 -22.84 -11.98 4.42
C GLU A 105 -21.71 -11.59 5.39
N SER A 106 -20.93 -12.58 5.86
CA SER A 106 -19.77 -12.34 6.73
C SER A 106 -18.47 -12.13 5.95
N LEU A 107 -18.43 -12.48 4.66
CA LEU A 107 -17.25 -12.45 3.79
C LEU A 107 -17.12 -11.09 3.07
N SER A 108 -17.09 -10.00 3.84
CA SER A 108 -17.10 -8.63 3.31
C SER A 108 -15.72 -8.03 3.02
N ASP A 109 -14.65 -8.67 3.49
CA ASP A 109 -13.27 -8.22 3.28
C ASP A 109 -12.84 -8.37 1.80
N GLU A 110 -12.03 -7.43 1.30
CA GLU A 110 -11.51 -7.43 -0.08
C GLU A 110 -10.79 -8.73 -0.46
N ARG A 111 -10.25 -9.46 0.52
CA ARG A 111 -9.63 -10.78 0.32
C ARG A 111 -10.61 -11.80 -0.28
N PHE A 112 -11.91 -11.66 -0.02
CA PHE A 112 -12.96 -12.55 -0.53
C PHE A 112 -13.60 -12.07 -1.83
N ALA A 113 -13.26 -10.88 -2.31
CA ALA A 113 -13.74 -10.41 -3.61
C ALA A 113 -13.01 -11.14 -4.74
N VAL A 114 -13.74 -11.57 -5.77
CA VAL A 114 -13.17 -12.05 -7.03
C VAL A 114 -13.41 -10.99 -8.08
N ALA A 115 -12.37 -10.62 -8.83
CA ALA A 115 -12.49 -9.61 -9.87
C ALA A 115 -13.56 -10.03 -10.88
N GLU A 116 -14.42 -9.08 -11.26
CA GLU A 116 -15.50 -9.26 -12.24
C GLU A 116 -16.63 -10.23 -11.82
N ALA A 117 -16.54 -10.84 -10.63
CA ALA A 117 -17.62 -11.67 -10.09
C ALA A 117 -18.74 -10.80 -9.51
N THR A 118 -19.99 -11.15 -9.80
CA THR A 118 -21.12 -10.50 -9.15
C THR A 118 -21.27 -10.99 -7.72
N ARG A 119 -22.07 -10.28 -6.91
CA ARG A 119 -22.37 -10.72 -5.55
C ARG A 119 -23.10 -12.06 -5.52
N GLU A 120 -23.98 -12.31 -6.48
CA GLU A 120 -24.71 -13.57 -6.60
C GLU A 120 -23.76 -14.73 -6.90
N ASP A 121 -22.82 -14.55 -7.83
CA ASP A 121 -21.79 -15.57 -8.14
C ASP A 121 -20.93 -15.91 -6.91
N LEU A 122 -20.56 -14.89 -6.11
CA LEU A 122 -19.78 -15.08 -4.90
C LEU A 122 -20.58 -15.79 -3.81
N ASP A 123 -21.86 -15.44 -3.64
CA ASP A 123 -22.74 -16.09 -2.68
C ASP A 123 -22.91 -17.58 -3.01
N ASP A 124 -23.11 -17.92 -4.29
CA ASP A 124 -23.20 -19.30 -4.77
C ASP A 124 -21.88 -20.05 -4.57
N LEU A 125 -20.75 -19.44 -4.95
CA LEU A 125 -19.42 -20.00 -4.77
C LEU A 125 -19.14 -20.36 -3.31
N TYR A 126 -19.42 -19.44 -2.38
CA TYR A 126 -19.12 -19.64 -0.95
C TYR A 126 -20.13 -20.52 -0.23
N ARG A 127 -21.32 -20.75 -0.79
CA ARG A 127 -22.31 -21.71 -0.26
C ARG A 127 -22.11 -23.14 -0.77
N GLU A 128 -21.32 -23.35 -1.81
CA GLU A 128 -20.98 -24.69 -2.32
C GLU A 128 -20.32 -25.63 -1.28
N PRO A 129 -19.32 -25.19 -0.47
CA PRO A 129 -18.65 -26.08 0.46
C PRO A 129 -19.51 -26.45 1.68
N LEU A 130 -19.54 -27.75 1.96
CA LEU A 130 -20.14 -28.39 3.13
C LEU A 130 -19.09 -28.59 4.22
N PHE A 131 -19.42 -28.19 5.44
CA PHE A 131 -18.59 -28.37 6.63
C PHE A 131 -19.32 -29.26 7.64
N PHE A 132 -18.63 -30.27 8.13
CA PHE A 132 -19.17 -31.25 9.09
C PHE A 132 -18.62 -31.03 10.49
N LYS A 133 -17.38 -30.56 10.60
CA LYS A 133 -16.68 -30.34 11.88
C LYS A 133 -15.81 -29.09 11.84
N ALA A 134 -15.79 -28.35 12.93
CA ALA A 134 -14.90 -27.20 13.15
C ALA A 134 -14.66 -26.97 14.65
N VAL A 135 -13.63 -26.21 15.00
CA VAL A 135 -13.27 -25.84 16.37
C VAL A 135 -13.92 -24.50 16.69
N ASP A 136 -14.71 -24.41 17.77
CA ASP A 136 -15.31 -23.14 18.19
C ASP A 136 -14.25 -22.25 18.83
N VAL A 137 -14.37 -20.94 18.57
CA VAL A 137 -13.46 -19.91 19.08
C VAL A 137 -14.22 -19.06 20.09
N GLU A 138 -13.58 -18.72 21.20
CA GLU A 138 -14.18 -17.91 22.26
C GLU A 138 -14.09 -16.43 21.90
N THR A 139 -15.21 -15.86 21.43
CA THR A 139 -15.32 -14.47 20.95
C THR A 139 -16.03 -13.55 21.95
N ASP A 140 -16.06 -13.92 23.23
CA ASP A 140 -16.83 -13.17 24.22
C ASP A 140 -16.22 -11.78 24.46
N PRO A 141 -17.03 -10.71 24.60
CA PRO A 141 -16.52 -9.35 24.79
C PRO A 141 -15.59 -9.19 26.01
N GLY A 142 -15.81 -10.00 27.06
CA GLY A 142 -14.94 -10.03 28.24
C GLY A 142 -13.53 -10.51 27.92
N VAL A 143 -13.40 -11.53 27.07
CA VAL A 143 -12.10 -12.05 26.60
C VAL A 143 -11.36 -11.00 25.79
N LEU A 144 -12.06 -10.32 24.86
CA LEU A 144 -11.46 -9.25 24.04
C LEU A 144 -10.98 -8.07 24.89
N THR A 145 -11.76 -7.69 25.91
CA THR A 145 -11.40 -6.60 26.82
C THR A 145 -10.17 -6.96 27.67
N ALA A 146 -10.14 -8.17 28.24
CA ALA A 146 -8.99 -8.66 29.00
C ALA A 146 -7.73 -8.76 28.13
N LEU A 147 -7.88 -9.22 26.88
CA LEU A 147 -6.78 -9.28 25.92
C LEU A 147 -6.23 -7.89 25.58
N LEU A 148 -7.11 -6.90 25.41
CA LEU A 148 -6.70 -5.52 25.12
C LEU A 148 -5.85 -4.95 26.25
N GLN A 149 -6.26 -5.16 27.49
CA GLN A 149 -5.50 -4.72 28.67
C GLN A 149 -4.13 -5.42 28.72
N ALA A 150 -4.10 -6.74 28.53
CA ALA A 150 -2.85 -7.50 28.51
C ALA A 150 -1.90 -7.06 27.39
N ASP A 151 -2.41 -6.73 26.20
CA ASP A 151 -1.60 -6.22 25.08
C ASP A 151 -1.06 -4.81 25.35
N GLN A 152 -1.84 -3.94 25.99
CA GLN A 152 -1.36 -2.63 26.45
C GLN A 152 -0.21 -2.78 27.46
N GLU A 153 -0.37 -3.64 28.45
CA GLU A 153 0.67 -3.92 29.45
C GLU A 153 1.95 -4.47 28.79
N ARG A 154 1.82 -5.47 27.89
CA ARG A 154 2.95 -6.03 27.15
C ARG A 154 3.70 -4.96 26.34
N GLU A 155 2.97 -4.08 25.67
CA GLU A 155 3.57 -2.99 24.89
C GLU A 155 4.25 -1.94 25.79
N THR A 156 3.68 -1.62 26.96
CA THR A 156 4.36 -0.75 27.94
C THR A 156 5.68 -1.34 28.42
N VAL A 157 5.71 -2.65 28.73
CA VAL A 157 6.92 -3.35 29.16
C VAL A 157 7.95 -3.37 28.03
N ARG A 158 7.54 -3.68 26.80
CA ARG A 158 8.39 -3.68 25.61
C ARG A 158 9.06 -2.31 25.39
N ARG A 159 8.28 -1.21 25.46
CA ARG A 159 8.82 0.15 25.29
C ARG A 159 9.79 0.54 26.42
N ARG A 160 9.49 0.18 27.68
CA ARG A 160 10.41 0.42 28.81
C ARG A 160 11.74 -0.33 28.63
N GLN A 161 11.69 -1.58 28.18
CA GLN A 161 12.89 -2.38 27.91
C GLN A 161 13.72 -1.77 26.77
N ALA A 162 13.07 -1.29 25.70
CA ALA A 162 13.76 -0.62 24.59
C ALA A 162 14.48 0.68 25.03
N VAL A 163 13.84 1.51 25.86
CA VAL A 163 14.47 2.73 26.40
C VAL A 163 15.65 2.41 27.32
N SER A 164 15.50 1.38 28.17
CA SER A 164 16.59 0.96 29.08
C SER A 164 17.79 0.43 28.29
N ALA A 165 17.54 -0.38 27.26
CA ALA A 165 18.60 -0.89 26.37
C ALA A 165 19.31 0.21 25.57
N ALA A 166 18.63 1.32 25.26
CA ALA A 166 19.27 2.47 24.60
C ALA A 166 20.17 3.28 25.54
N GLY A 167 19.95 3.24 26.85
CA GLY A 167 20.70 3.99 27.86
C GLY A 167 22.02 3.35 28.29
N ASP A 168 22.12 2.03 28.27
CA ASP A 168 23.29 1.29 28.77
C ASP A 168 24.45 1.15 27.76
N GLY A 169 24.34 1.78 26.58
CA GLY A 169 25.25 1.51 25.46
C GLY A 169 25.09 0.08 24.93
N PRO A 170 25.66 -0.26 23.76
CA PRO A 170 25.46 -1.59 23.19
C PRO A 170 26.25 -2.63 24.00
N THR A 171 25.61 -3.24 25.00
CA THR A 171 26.15 -4.47 25.60
C THR A 171 26.08 -5.57 24.55
N ALA A 172 27.16 -6.34 24.38
CA ALA A 172 27.28 -7.35 23.32
C ALA A 172 26.16 -8.43 23.32
N GLU A 173 25.50 -8.64 24.46
CA GLU A 173 24.33 -9.53 24.58
C GLU A 173 22.98 -8.86 24.21
N GLN A 174 22.86 -7.53 24.39
CA GLN A 174 21.63 -6.77 24.10
C GLN A 174 21.48 -6.41 22.62
N SER A 175 22.60 -6.32 21.89
CA SER A 175 22.61 -6.19 20.42
C SER A 175 22.09 -7.46 19.69
N ASN A 176 21.75 -8.53 20.42
CA ASN A 176 21.56 -9.87 19.88
C ASN A 176 20.20 -10.50 20.23
N ARG A 177 19.09 -9.75 20.12
CA ARG A 177 17.90 -10.35 19.50
C ARG A 177 17.95 -10.00 18.01
N PRO A 178 18.83 -10.65 17.22
CA PRO A 178 18.94 -10.32 15.83
C PRO A 178 17.62 -10.74 15.20
N HIS A 179 16.95 -9.78 14.57
CA HIS A 179 15.99 -10.09 13.53
C HIS A 179 16.63 -11.16 12.65
N TRP A 180 16.09 -12.38 12.71
CA TRP A 180 16.72 -13.52 12.07
C TRP A 180 16.06 -13.91 10.77
N LEU A 181 14.92 -13.28 10.49
CA LEU A 181 14.31 -13.30 9.17
C LEU A 181 15.18 -12.52 8.18
N LEU A 182 15.74 -13.23 7.21
CA LEU A 182 16.62 -12.68 6.18
C LEU A 182 15.96 -11.60 5.30
N TRP A 183 14.63 -11.54 5.32
CA TRP A 183 13.82 -10.63 4.50
C TRP A 183 13.05 -9.56 5.31
N GLY A 184 13.13 -9.59 6.65
CA GLY A 184 12.35 -8.71 7.54
C GLY A 184 12.98 -7.35 7.83
N HIS A 185 14.26 -7.18 7.47
CA HIS A 185 15.07 -5.99 7.82
C HIS A 185 14.62 -4.70 7.14
N ASP A 186 13.99 -4.81 5.97
CA ASP A 186 13.60 -3.64 5.16
C ASP A 186 12.25 -3.03 5.58
N ARG A 187 11.68 -3.48 6.70
CA ARG A 187 10.38 -2.99 7.19
C ARG A 187 10.58 -1.95 8.28
N LEU A 188 10.26 -0.71 7.92
CA LEU A 188 10.12 0.39 8.88
C LEU A 188 9.02 0.05 9.88
N SER A 189 9.27 0.35 11.15
CA SER A 189 8.29 0.15 12.23
C SER A 189 7.49 1.46 12.39
N PRO A 190 6.24 1.54 11.93
CA PRO A 190 5.44 2.76 12.12
C PRO A 190 5.10 3.02 13.60
N ASP A 191 5.18 1.98 14.43
CA ASP A 191 4.69 1.94 15.81
C ASP A 191 5.50 2.78 16.82
N ALA A 192 6.68 3.29 16.44
CA ALA A 192 7.55 3.99 17.38
C ALA A 192 6.90 5.29 17.92
N ASP A 193 6.21 6.03 17.05
CA ASP A 193 5.57 7.31 17.39
C ASP A 193 4.08 7.15 17.73
N GLU A 194 3.51 5.96 17.55
CA GLU A 194 2.09 5.70 17.82
C GLU A 194 1.82 5.50 19.32
N SER A 195 0.62 5.84 19.79
CA SER A 195 0.22 5.58 21.16
C SER A 195 0.08 4.07 21.41
N ILE A 196 0.39 3.65 22.65
CA ILE A 196 0.29 2.23 23.07
C ILE A 196 -1.12 1.69 22.85
N GLU A 197 -2.13 2.51 23.14
CA GLU A 197 -3.52 2.12 22.96
C GLU A 197 -3.85 1.86 21.49
N THR A 198 -3.39 2.70 20.57
CA THR A 198 -3.61 2.52 19.13
C THR A 198 -2.95 1.23 18.63
N VAL A 199 -1.70 0.98 19.05
CA VAL A 199 -0.98 -0.25 18.71
C VAL A 199 -1.72 -1.48 19.25
N ALA A 200 -2.14 -1.48 20.51
CA ALA A 200 -2.87 -2.58 21.13
C ALA A 200 -4.25 -2.82 20.48
N ARG A 201 -4.97 -1.76 20.11
CA ARG A 201 -6.25 -1.86 19.37
C ARG A 201 -6.05 -2.50 17.99
N ARG A 202 -4.96 -2.17 17.28
CA ARG A 202 -4.63 -2.81 15.98
C ARG A 202 -4.29 -4.30 16.14
N GLN A 203 -3.79 -4.72 17.30
CA GLN A 203 -3.48 -6.12 17.62
C GLN A 203 -4.69 -6.92 18.12
N GLN A 204 -5.87 -6.31 18.22
CA GLN A 204 -7.10 -7.04 18.55
C GLN A 204 -7.47 -8.03 17.45
N PRO A 205 -7.93 -9.22 17.82
CA PRO A 205 -8.37 -10.21 16.86
C PRO A 205 -9.67 -9.79 16.16
N GLN A 206 -9.80 -10.16 14.89
CA GLN A 206 -10.97 -9.88 14.06
C GLN A 206 -11.51 -11.18 13.46
N VAL A 207 -12.82 -11.37 13.55
CA VAL A 207 -13.50 -12.46 12.85
C VAL A 207 -13.76 -12.02 11.43
N LEU A 208 -13.07 -12.63 10.47
CA LEU A 208 -13.13 -12.25 9.06
C LEU A 208 -14.24 -12.97 8.30
N ALA A 209 -14.65 -14.14 8.78
CA ALA A 209 -15.69 -14.93 8.16
C ALA A 209 -16.33 -15.87 9.18
N LYS A 210 -17.59 -16.21 8.96
CA LYS A 210 -18.42 -17.06 9.82
C LYS A 210 -19.08 -18.17 9.00
N PHE A 211 -19.50 -19.20 9.71
CA PHE A 211 -20.41 -20.21 9.18
C PHE A 211 -21.87 -19.74 9.29
N SER A 212 -22.77 -20.43 8.59
CA SER A 212 -24.22 -20.20 8.62
C SER A 212 -24.85 -20.38 10.01
N ASN A 213 -24.19 -21.12 10.91
CA ASN A 213 -24.59 -21.26 12.32
C ASN A 213 -24.08 -20.12 13.23
N GLY A 214 -23.49 -19.07 12.65
CA GLY A 214 -22.97 -17.90 13.34
C GLY A 214 -21.59 -18.09 13.98
N LYS A 215 -21.01 -19.30 13.94
CA LYS A 215 -19.71 -19.59 14.53
C LYS A 215 -18.54 -19.10 13.66
N PRO A 216 -17.41 -18.69 14.24
CA PRO A 216 -16.26 -18.21 13.46
C PRO A 216 -15.67 -19.28 12.53
N PHE A 217 -15.48 -18.92 11.26
CA PHE A 217 -14.73 -19.72 10.29
C PHE A 217 -13.26 -19.30 10.23
N LEU A 218 -13.02 -17.98 10.11
CA LEU A 218 -11.69 -17.40 9.96
C LEU A 218 -11.50 -16.26 10.95
N VAL A 219 -10.41 -16.32 11.71
CA VAL A 219 -10.02 -15.29 12.69
C VAL A 219 -8.61 -14.82 12.38
N GLU A 220 -8.40 -13.52 12.30
CA GLU A 220 -7.09 -12.89 12.11
C GLU A 220 -6.67 -12.14 13.37
N ARG A 221 -5.38 -12.16 13.69
CA ARG A 221 -4.77 -11.29 14.70
C ARG A 221 -3.38 -10.85 14.26
N ARG A 222 -3.10 -9.55 14.37
CA ARG A 222 -1.76 -8.98 14.21
C ARG A 222 -0.95 -9.23 15.49
N ILE A 223 0.19 -9.89 15.38
CA ILE A 223 1.13 -10.11 16.49
C ILE A 223 2.48 -9.54 16.08
N GLY A 224 2.94 -8.49 16.78
CA GLY A 224 4.12 -7.73 16.36
C GLY A 224 3.95 -7.23 14.93
N ARG A 225 4.86 -7.60 14.03
CA ARG A 225 4.83 -7.19 12.61
C ARG A 225 4.10 -8.19 11.70
N GLY A 226 3.82 -9.41 12.16
CA GLY A 226 3.21 -10.48 11.40
C GLY A 226 1.73 -10.69 11.70
N ASP A 227 1.05 -11.44 10.83
CA ASP A 227 -0.37 -11.80 11.02
C ASP A 227 -0.49 -13.30 11.28
N VAL A 228 -1.36 -13.66 12.23
CA VAL A 228 -1.84 -15.01 12.45
C VAL A 228 -3.26 -15.13 11.95
N LEU A 229 -3.52 -16.12 11.10
CA LEU A 229 -4.86 -16.53 10.69
C LEU A 229 -5.16 -17.92 11.25
N PHE A 230 -6.32 -18.06 11.90
CA PHE A 230 -6.85 -19.35 12.34
C PHE A 230 -8.08 -19.71 11.51
N VAL A 231 -8.00 -20.85 10.83
CA VAL A 231 -9.11 -21.50 10.12
C VAL A 231 -9.69 -22.57 11.04
N SER A 232 -10.94 -22.43 11.44
CA SER A 232 -11.55 -23.29 12.46
C SER A 232 -11.82 -24.73 12.00
N THR A 233 -11.68 -25.02 10.71
CA THR A 233 -11.83 -26.37 10.14
C THR A 233 -10.55 -26.82 9.45
N GLY A 234 -10.53 -28.07 9.00
CA GLY A 234 -9.40 -28.63 8.27
C GLY A 234 -9.30 -28.17 6.82
N VAL A 235 -8.10 -28.28 6.24
CA VAL A 235 -7.89 -28.18 4.79
C VAL A 235 -7.98 -29.54 4.08
N MET A 236 -8.18 -30.61 4.86
CA MET A 236 -8.32 -31.98 4.39
C MET A 236 -9.79 -32.41 4.37
N THR A 237 -10.11 -33.37 3.52
CA THR A 237 -11.49 -33.76 3.17
C THR A 237 -12.30 -34.45 4.27
N LYS A 238 -11.69 -34.77 5.42
CA LYS A 238 -12.39 -35.44 6.53
C LYS A 238 -13.43 -34.54 7.20
N TRP A 239 -13.15 -33.24 7.33
CA TRP A 239 -14.00 -32.31 8.08
C TRP A 239 -14.92 -31.47 7.19
N ASN A 240 -14.61 -31.36 5.89
CA ASN A 240 -15.35 -30.58 4.91
C ASN A 240 -14.95 -30.99 3.48
N ASN A 241 -15.62 -30.46 2.46
CA ASN A 241 -15.27 -30.66 1.05
C ASN A 241 -14.71 -29.38 0.37
N LEU A 242 -14.27 -28.36 1.13
CA LEU A 242 -13.85 -27.05 0.59
C LEU A 242 -12.78 -27.15 -0.50
N THR A 243 -11.79 -28.03 -0.32
CA THR A 243 -10.71 -28.21 -1.30
C THR A 243 -11.11 -28.99 -2.54
N ARG A 244 -12.35 -29.49 -2.58
CA ARG A 244 -12.93 -30.21 -3.75
C ARG A 244 -13.93 -29.35 -4.52
N THR A 245 -14.31 -28.18 -3.99
CA THR A 245 -15.22 -27.23 -4.64
C THR A 245 -14.44 -26.07 -5.26
N ASN A 246 -15.10 -25.23 -6.06
CA ASN A 246 -14.45 -24.06 -6.65
C ASN A 246 -14.10 -23.00 -5.59
N ALA A 247 -14.75 -23.06 -4.43
CA ALA A 247 -14.47 -22.21 -3.27
C ALA A 247 -13.04 -22.36 -2.72
N VAL A 248 -12.24 -23.34 -3.16
CA VAL A 248 -10.82 -23.46 -2.86
C VAL A 248 -10.02 -22.19 -3.21
N VAL A 249 -10.51 -21.37 -4.15
CA VAL A 249 -9.95 -20.05 -4.48
C VAL A 249 -9.81 -19.14 -3.26
N LEU A 250 -10.67 -19.31 -2.24
CA LEU A 250 -10.57 -18.60 -0.96
C LEU A 250 -9.21 -18.84 -0.31
N LEU A 251 -8.74 -20.10 -0.25
CA LEU A 251 -7.46 -20.44 0.36
C LEU A 251 -6.30 -19.88 -0.45
N ASP A 252 -6.35 -19.97 -1.79
CA ASP A 252 -5.33 -19.39 -2.67
C ASP A 252 -5.20 -17.87 -2.45
N ARG A 253 -6.32 -17.14 -2.42
CA ARG A 253 -6.35 -15.70 -2.19
C ARG A 253 -5.85 -15.32 -0.80
N LEU A 254 -6.24 -16.06 0.25
CA LEU A 254 -5.75 -15.84 1.61
C LEU A 254 -4.24 -16.02 1.69
N LEU A 255 -3.70 -17.15 1.22
CA LEU A 255 -2.26 -17.45 1.27
C LEU A 255 -1.45 -16.45 0.44
N ARG A 256 -1.91 -16.08 -0.76
CA ARG A 256 -1.28 -15.04 -1.58
C ARG A 256 -1.32 -13.69 -0.90
N GLY A 257 -2.45 -13.31 -0.31
CA GLY A 257 -2.60 -12.06 0.44
C GLY A 257 -1.60 -11.97 1.59
N MET A 258 -1.45 -13.05 2.38
CA MET A 258 -0.44 -13.14 3.43
C MET A 258 0.98 -13.00 2.86
N LEU A 259 1.31 -13.73 1.80
CA LEU A 259 2.64 -13.63 1.16
C LEU A 259 2.95 -12.21 0.66
N VAL A 260 1.99 -11.55 0.00
CA VAL A 260 2.16 -10.19 -0.51
C VAL A 260 2.45 -9.20 0.61
N ARG A 261 1.85 -9.37 1.80
CA ARG A 261 2.13 -8.53 2.98
C ARG A 261 3.56 -8.63 3.49
N THR A 262 4.32 -9.66 3.09
CA THR A 262 5.75 -9.79 3.44
C THR A 262 6.67 -9.10 2.44
N LEU A 263 6.19 -8.82 1.23
CA LEU A 263 7.00 -8.24 0.17
C LEU A 263 7.19 -6.74 0.42
N PRO A 264 8.37 -6.18 0.12
CA PRO A 264 8.57 -4.75 0.18
C PRO A 264 7.65 -4.08 -0.84
N ARG A 265 7.03 -2.97 -0.45
CA ARG A 265 6.18 -2.19 -1.33
C ARG A 265 7.04 -1.58 -2.45
N ARG A 266 6.68 -1.87 -3.71
CA ARG A 266 7.33 -1.33 -4.91
C ARG A 266 6.41 -0.48 -5.78
N ASN A 267 5.11 -0.52 -5.51
CA ASN A 267 4.10 0.20 -6.27
C ASN A 267 3.55 1.37 -5.43
N TYR A 268 3.57 2.56 -6.01
CA TYR A 268 3.15 3.82 -5.39
C TYR A 268 2.19 4.57 -6.30
N GLY A 269 1.30 5.38 -5.69
CA GLY A 269 0.48 6.32 -6.44
C GLY A 269 1.25 7.61 -6.76
N THR A 270 0.77 8.35 -7.76
CA THR A 270 1.26 9.72 -7.97
C THR A 270 1.02 10.59 -6.73
N ASN A 271 1.97 11.46 -6.40
CA ASN A 271 1.99 12.32 -5.22
C ASN A 271 2.16 11.61 -3.87
N GLU A 272 2.32 10.29 -3.86
CA GLU A 272 2.68 9.56 -2.66
C GLU A 272 4.16 9.78 -2.29
N ARG A 273 4.49 9.57 -1.01
CA ARG A 273 5.87 9.51 -0.52
C ARG A 273 6.29 8.05 -0.42
N ALA A 274 7.37 7.67 -1.11
CA ALA A 274 7.98 6.36 -0.91
C ALA A 274 9.08 6.45 0.15
N LEU A 275 8.99 5.59 1.18
CA LEU A 275 10.01 5.40 2.20
C LEU A 275 10.66 4.04 1.98
N LEU A 276 11.96 4.04 1.70
CA LEU A 276 12.75 2.82 1.50
C LEU A 276 13.66 2.64 2.71
N ALA A 277 13.51 1.53 3.44
CA ALA A 277 14.43 1.20 4.52
C ALA A 277 15.85 1.00 3.98
N VAL A 278 16.82 1.42 4.78
CA VAL A 278 18.26 1.27 4.51
C VAL A 278 18.89 0.50 5.66
N ALA A 279 19.64 -0.53 5.33
CA ALA A 279 20.37 -1.32 6.32
C ALA A 279 21.43 -0.44 7.03
N LEU A 280 21.69 -0.74 8.31
CA LEU A 280 22.69 -0.02 9.10
C LEU A 280 24.08 0.01 8.44
N ALA A 281 24.46 -1.07 7.75
CA ALA A 281 25.71 -1.18 7.00
C ALA A 281 25.80 -0.20 5.82
N ASP A 282 24.67 0.11 5.20
CA ASP A 282 24.58 0.93 3.99
C ASP A 282 24.25 2.40 4.29
N ARG A 283 24.10 2.80 5.56
CA ARG A 283 23.69 4.16 5.95
C ARG A 283 24.62 5.27 5.46
N ARG A 284 25.87 4.94 5.11
CA ARG A 284 26.89 5.86 4.59
C ARG A 284 27.07 5.77 3.07
N ALA A 285 26.24 4.98 2.38
CA ALA A 285 26.25 4.89 0.94
C ALA A 285 25.74 6.19 0.30
N ASP A 286 26.18 6.45 -0.93
CA ASP A 286 25.65 7.53 -1.75
C ASP A 286 24.41 7.02 -2.49
N PHE A 287 23.27 7.68 -2.30
CA PHE A 287 22.01 7.29 -2.94
C PHE A 287 21.65 8.23 -4.09
N THR A 288 21.25 7.67 -5.22
CA THR A 288 20.78 8.43 -6.39
C THR A 288 19.41 7.93 -6.83
N LEU A 289 18.48 8.85 -7.08
CA LEU A 289 17.22 8.59 -7.76
C LEU A 289 17.36 8.88 -9.25
N MET A 290 16.88 7.98 -10.08
CA MET A 290 16.60 8.22 -11.49
C MET A 290 15.09 8.28 -11.69
N ARG A 291 14.57 9.44 -12.11
CA ARG A 291 13.15 9.64 -12.44
C ARG A 291 12.83 9.08 -13.84
N PRO A 292 11.54 8.84 -14.19
CA PRO A 292 11.15 8.34 -15.51
C PRO A 292 11.68 9.16 -16.69
N GLY A 293 11.85 10.48 -16.50
CA GLY A 293 12.48 11.37 -17.49
C GLY A 293 14.01 11.26 -17.63
N GLY A 294 14.66 10.34 -16.93
CA GLY A 294 16.12 10.14 -16.99
C GLY A 294 16.93 11.15 -16.16
N VAL A 295 16.28 12.02 -15.40
CA VAL A 295 16.95 12.96 -14.49
C VAL A 295 17.44 12.22 -13.25
N HIS A 296 18.71 12.42 -12.92
CA HIS A 296 19.34 11.89 -11.71
C HIS A 296 19.39 12.95 -10.62
N GLU A 297 19.00 12.60 -9.40
CA GLU A 297 19.09 13.46 -8.22
C GLU A 297 19.67 12.69 -7.02
N PRO A 298 20.52 13.31 -6.19
CA PRO A 298 21.00 12.68 -4.97
C PRO A 298 19.85 12.56 -3.96
N LEU A 299 19.85 11.46 -3.21
CA LEU A 299 18.95 11.23 -2.08
C LEU A 299 19.74 11.19 -0.78
N PHE A 300 19.12 11.67 0.29
CA PHE A 300 19.69 11.64 1.63
C PHE A 300 19.02 10.56 2.47
N VAL A 301 19.80 9.99 3.39
CA VAL A 301 19.32 9.03 4.38
C VAL A 301 18.78 9.81 5.58
N ASP A 302 17.51 9.60 5.89
CA ASP A 302 16.85 10.08 7.10
C ASP A 302 16.99 9.03 8.21
N ALA A 303 17.34 9.45 9.43
CA ALA A 303 17.24 8.60 10.62
C ALA A 303 15.80 8.68 11.17
N LEU A 304 15.10 7.55 11.20
CA LEU A 304 13.74 7.42 11.71
C LEU A 304 13.68 6.92 13.17
N GLY A 305 14.83 6.59 13.75
CA GLY A 305 15.00 6.14 15.13
C GLY A 305 16.48 5.86 15.42
N ALA A 306 16.77 5.22 16.56
CA ALA A 306 18.16 4.91 16.94
C ALA A 306 18.88 4.03 15.90
N ASP A 307 18.19 3.02 15.37
CA ASP A 307 18.75 2.02 14.45
C ASP A 307 17.94 1.84 13.14
N GLN A 308 17.02 2.78 12.84
CA GLN A 308 16.21 2.72 11.62
C GLN A 308 16.57 3.88 10.70
N PHE A 309 17.02 3.54 9.49
CA PHE A 309 17.41 4.48 8.45
C PHE A 309 16.52 4.29 7.24
N ALA A 310 16.16 5.38 6.57
CA ALA A 310 15.36 5.31 5.36
C ALA A 310 15.73 6.40 4.37
N VAL A 311 15.54 6.10 3.09
CA VAL A 311 15.59 7.07 2.02
C VAL A 311 14.16 7.46 1.64
N SER A 312 13.89 8.76 1.63
CA SER A 312 12.58 9.33 1.35
C SER A 312 12.51 9.86 -0.09
N VAL A 313 11.82 9.15 -0.97
CA VAL A 313 11.51 9.64 -2.31
C VAL A 313 10.20 10.44 -2.27
N ARG A 314 10.29 11.74 -2.55
CA ARG A 314 9.16 12.68 -2.58
C ARG A 314 8.83 13.09 -4.02
N GLN A 315 7.66 13.71 -4.18
CA GLN A 315 7.21 14.27 -5.46
C GLN A 315 7.20 13.21 -6.58
N LEU A 316 6.53 12.10 -6.34
CA LEU A 316 6.26 11.08 -7.35
C LEU A 316 5.19 11.59 -8.35
N THR A 317 5.49 12.62 -9.11
CA THR A 317 4.51 13.31 -9.97
C THR A 317 4.39 12.68 -11.36
N GLN A 318 5.46 12.06 -11.86
CA GLN A 318 5.47 11.40 -13.17
C GLN A 318 5.12 9.92 -13.00
N ARG A 319 4.24 9.40 -13.87
CA ARG A 319 4.01 7.96 -14.01
C ARG A 319 5.24 7.26 -14.61
N GLY A 320 5.46 6.02 -14.23
CA GLY A 320 6.53 5.18 -14.80
C GLY A 320 7.45 4.58 -13.74
N THR A 321 8.64 4.17 -14.17
CA THR A 321 9.62 3.49 -13.32
C THR A 321 10.66 4.47 -12.78
N TYR A 322 10.85 4.44 -11.47
CA TYR A 322 11.88 5.17 -10.76
C TYR A 322 12.94 4.17 -10.31
N LYS A 323 14.21 4.55 -10.36
CA LYS A 323 15.31 3.69 -9.88
C LYS A 323 16.05 4.38 -8.76
N VAL A 324 16.15 3.71 -7.62
CA VAL A 324 16.99 4.15 -6.50
C VAL A 324 18.22 3.26 -6.49
N VAL A 325 19.40 3.88 -6.57
CA VAL A 325 20.68 3.18 -6.63
C VAL A 325 21.53 3.60 -5.44
N ALA A 326 22.09 2.62 -4.74
CA ALA A 326 23.06 2.82 -3.67
C ALA A 326 24.47 2.52 -4.19
N HIS A 327 25.39 3.45 -3.97
CA HIS A 327 26.79 3.35 -4.36
C HIS A 327 27.69 3.42 -3.13
N HIS A 328 28.85 2.77 -3.18
CA HIS A 328 29.89 3.02 -2.17
C HIS A 328 30.23 4.51 -2.14
N PRO A 329 30.48 5.11 -0.96
CA PRO A 329 30.92 6.50 -0.91
C PRO A 329 32.22 6.64 -1.71
N ALA A 330 32.31 7.65 -2.57
CA ALA A 330 33.53 7.90 -3.31
C ALA A 330 34.68 8.17 -2.32
N GLU A 331 35.63 7.23 -2.21
CA GLU A 331 36.84 7.49 -1.44
C GLU A 331 37.50 8.73 -2.04
N THR A 332 37.67 9.76 -1.21
CA THR A 332 38.48 10.94 -1.52
C THR A 332 39.95 10.52 -1.57
N SER A 333 40.29 9.73 -2.59
CA SER A 333 41.66 9.46 -2.98
C SER A 333 42.23 10.75 -3.53
N SER A 334 42.94 11.46 -2.65
CA SER A 334 43.88 12.53 -2.95
C SER A 334 45.09 11.94 -3.69
N THR A 335 44.85 11.38 -4.87
CA THR A 335 45.90 11.05 -5.83
C THR A 335 45.58 11.78 -7.12
N VAL A 336 46.24 12.94 -7.26
CA VAL A 336 46.39 13.66 -8.52
C VAL A 336 47.10 12.72 -9.49
N GLY A 337 46.33 12.10 -10.38
CA GLY A 337 46.84 11.18 -11.38
C GLY A 337 45.78 10.99 -12.45
N SER A 338 46.06 11.51 -13.64
CA SER A 338 45.19 11.54 -14.80
C SER A 338 44.70 10.15 -15.21
N ASP A 339 43.40 9.90 -15.09
CA ASP A 339 42.66 9.16 -16.11
C ASP A 339 41.17 9.51 -16.05
N ARG A 340 40.66 10.21 -17.08
CA ARG A 340 39.24 10.54 -17.25
C ARG A 340 38.47 9.34 -17.82
N GLY A 341 38.56 8.21 -17.14
CA GLY A 341 37.57 7.15 -17.23
C GLY A 341 36.66 7.30 -16.02
N SER A 342 35.36 7.52 -16.25
CA SER A 342 34.33 7.50 -15.21
C SER A 342 34.53 6.25 -14.34
N ARG A 343 35.15 6.39 -13.16
CA ARG A 343 35.14 5.34 -12.13
C ARG A 343 33.70 5.22 -11.70
N ALA A 344 32.96 4.33 -12.36
CA ALA A 344 31.62 3.97 -11.96
C ALA A 344 31.72 3.47 -10.52
N THR A 345 31.31 4.31 -9.58
CA THR A 345 31.28 3.99 -8.16
C THR A 345 30.54 2.67 -8.00
N GLU A 346 31.19 1.68 -7.37
CA GLU A 346 30.67 0.32 -7.29
C GLU A 346 29.27 0.33 -6.65
N ARG A 347 28.31 -0.30 -7.33
CA ARG A 347 26.90 -0.30 -6.95
C ARG A 347 26.65 -1.38 -5.92
N ILE A 348 26.16 -0.98 -4.74
CA ILE A 348 25.79 -1.89 -3.66
C ILE A 348 24.49 -2.61 -4.01
N TRP A 349 23.43 -1.85 -4.31
CA TRP A 349 22.14 -2.40 -4.74
C TRP A 349 21.35 -1.39 -5.58
N GLN A 350 20.31 -1.89 -6.23
CA GLN A 350 19.35 -1.10 -6.98
C GLN A 350 17.93 -1.57 -6.68
N VAL A 351 17.06 -0.60 -6.47
CA VAL A 351 15.63 -0.78 -6.28
C VAL A 351 14.88 -0.09 -7.41
N GLU A 352 13.90 -0.76 -7.98
CA GLU A 352 12.97 -0.18 -8.94
C GLU A 352 11.60 0.02 -8.28
N LEU A 353 11.03 1.20 -8.46
CA LEU A 353 9.69 1.57 -8.00
C LEU A 353 8.82 1.84 -9.21
N ALA A 354 7.58 1.36 -9.18
CA ALA A 354 6.57 1.70 -10.17
C ALA A 354 5.61 2.73 -9.58
N VAL A 355 5.45 3.86 -10.27
CA VAL A 355 4.49 4.91 -9.90
C VAL A 355 3.36 4.92 -10.92
N ASN A 356 2.16 4.64 -10.42
CA ASN A 356 0.93 4.58 -11.22
C ASN A 356 0.11 5.86 -11.00
N GLY A 357 -0.51 6.35 -12.07
CA GLY A 357 -1.50 7.42 -11.99
C GLY A 357 -2.86 6.89 -11.52
N PRO A 358 -3.81 7.79 -11.20
CA PRO A 358 -5.19 7.41 -10.87
C PRO A 358 -5.81 6.62 -12.03
N ALA A 359 -6.49 5.51 -11.72
CA ALA A 359 -7.15 4.68 -12.74
C ALA A 359 -8.19 5.47 -13.54
N ASP A 360 -8.86 6.45 -12.90
CA ASP A 360 -9.87 7.33 -13.50
C ASP A 360 -9.32 8.16 -14.66
N GLU A 361 -8.01 8.44 -14.73
CA GLU A 361 -7.41 9.10 -15.90
C GLU A 361 -7.43 8.22 -17.16
N SER A 362 -7.54 6.91 -16.99
CA SER A 362 -7.62 5.93 -18.09
C SER A 362 -9.06 5.52 -18.42
N ASP A 363 -10.05 6.06 -17.70
CA ASP A 363 -11.45 5.87 -18.04
C ASP A 363 -11.81 6.77 -19.24
N LEU A 364 -11.99 6.14 -20.40
CA LEU A 364 -12.35 6.81 -21.65
C LEU A 364 -13.88 6.96 -21.81
N THR A 365 -14.67 6.69 -20.78
CA THR A 365 -16.11 6.97 -20.81
C THR A 365 -16.34 8.45 -21.05
N ALA A 366 -17.12 8.76 -22.09
CA ALA A 366 -17.41 10.13 -22.46
C ALA A 366 -18.23 10.80 -21.35
N LEU A 367 -17.67 11.86 -20.75
CA LEU A 367 -18.41 12.72 -19.83
C LEU A 367 -19.56 13.39 -20.59
N GLY A 368 -20.76 13.40 -20.01
CA GLY A 368 -21.87 14.19 -20.54
C GLY A 368 -21.68 15.69 -20.25
N GLU A 369 -22.38 16.54 -21.00
CA GLU A 369 -22.31 18.01 -20.87
C GLU A 369 -22.61 18.51 -19.44
N VAL A 370 -23.59 17.89 -18.77
CA VAL A 370 -23.99 18.23 -17.39
C VAL A 370 -22.87 17.91 -16.40
N GLU A 371 -22.26 16.74 -16.53
CA GLU A 371 -21.17 16.30 -15.67
C GLU A 371 -19.90 17.13 -15.91
N LEU A 372 -19.63 17.48 -17.17
CA LEU A 372 -18.52 18.36 -17.55
C LEU A 372 -18.68 19.75 -16.91
N ARG A 373 -19.87 20.37 -17.00
CA ARG A 373 -20.13 21.68 -16.38
C ARG A 373 -19.98 21.62 -14.87
N LYS A 374 -20.45 20.55 -14.23
CA LYS A 374 -20.30 20.35 -12.78
C LYS A 374 -18.83 20.26 -12.36
N ARG A 375 -17.97 19.60 -13.13
CA ARG A 375 -16.53 19.49 -12.86
C ARG A 375 -15.74 20.78 -13.12
N LEU A 376 -16.17 21.58 -14.10
CA LEU A 376 -15.47 22.80 -14.53
C LEU A 376 -15.95 24.08 -13.84
N GLY A 377 -17.02 24.02 -13.05
CA GLY A 377 -17.56 25.16 -12.31
C GLY A 377 -17.96 26.31 -13.24
N ASP A 378 -17.52 27.54 -12.91
CA ASP A 378 -17.84 28.76 -13.67
C ASP A 378 -16.93 28.98 -14.91
N SER A 379 -16.13 27.98 -15.29
CA SER A 379 -15.26 28.10 -16.46
C SER A 379 -16.08 28.22 -17.74
N THR A 380 -15.77 29.21 -18.59
CA THR A 380 -16.44 29.45 -19.88
C THR A 380 -16.04 28.39 -20.91
N VAL A 381 -16.73 27.25 -20.87
CA VAL A 381 -16.48 26.11 -21.75
C VAL A 381 -17.63 25.95 -22.74
N ARG A 382 -17.30 25.89 -24.03
CA ARG A 382 -18.26 25.57 -25.10
C ARG A 382 -18.26 24.07 -25.35
N TRP A 383 -19.38 23.42 -25.04
CA TRP A 383 -19.65 22.04 -25.43
C TRP A 383 -19.93 21.97 -26.93
N VAL A 384 -19.34 21.01 -27.64
CA VAL A 384 -19.58 20.76 -29.06
C VAL A 384 -20.07 19.32 -29.20
N ALA A 385 -21.32 19.16 -29.66
CA ALA A 385 -21.94 17.84 -29.76
C ALA A 385 -21.45 17.07 -31.00
N ARG A 386 -21.66 15.75 -31.01
CA ARG A 386 -21.29 14.89 -32.14
C ARG A 386 -22.05 15.31 -33.41
N GLY A 387 -21.32 15.79 -34.42
CA GLY A 387 -21.87 16.25 -35.70
C GLY A 387 -21.95 17.77 -35.84
N GLU A 388 -21.63 18.53 -34.80
CA GLU A 388 -21.48 19.98 -34.90
C GLU A 388 -20.08 20.34 -35.43
N PRO A 389 -19.98 21.29 -36.38
CA PRO A 389 -18.67 21.75 -36.86
C PRO A 389 -17.92 22.46 -35.72
N ILE A 390 -16.68 22.05 -35.48
CA ILE A 390 -15.77 22.72 -34.55
C ILE A 390 -15.43 24.10 -35.15
N ARG A 391 -16.19 25.13 -34.74
CA ARG A 391 -15.94 26.52 -35.12
C ARG A 391 -15.21 27.22 -33.96
N LEU A 392 -13.96 27.60 -34.19
CA LEU A 392 -13.11 28.36 -33.25
C LEU A 392 -13.54 29.83 -33.10
N GLU A 393 -14.51 30.28 -33.89
CA GLU A 393 -15.13 31.61 -33.79
C GLU A 393 -15.93 31.68 -32.48
N GLY A 394 -15.31 32.27 -31.45
CA GLY A 394 -15.91 32.41 -30.12
C GLY A 394 -14.91 32.33 -28.97
N ALA A 395 -13.66 31.89 -29.21
CA ALA A 395 -12.58 32.15 -28.27
C ALA A 395 -12.34 33.67 -28.25
N ALA A 396 -12.63 34.29 -27.11
CA ALA A 396 -12.64 35.72 -26.89
C ALA A 396 -11.34 36.40 -27.38
N VAL A 397 -11.38 36.96 -28.59
CA VAL A 397 -10.45 38.01 -29.01
C VAL A 397 -11.22 39.31 -28.85
N SER A 398 -11.15 39.92 -27.66
CA SER A 398 -11.78 41.22 -27.34
C SER A 398 -11.22 42.41 -28.16
N GLY A 399 -10.48 42.14 -29.23
CA GLY A 399 -9.83 43.11 -30.09
C GLY A 399 -10.59 43.48 -31.37
N GLN A 400 -11.70 42.81 -31.70
CA GLN A 400 -12.39 43.06 -32.98
C GLN A 400 -13.19 44.37 -33.04
N ASP A 401 -13.65 44.93 -31.92
CA ASP A 401 -14.42 46.18 -31.94
C ASP A 401 -13.59 47.46 -31.74
N PHE A 402 -12.37 47.37 -31.22
CA PHE A 402 -11.51 48.54 -31.00
C PHE A 402 -11.00 49.19 -32.29
N TRP A 403 -10.84 48.40 -33.36
CA TRP A 403 -10.37 48.92 -34.64
C TRP A 403 -11.32 49.96 -35.25
N LYS A 404 -12.64 49.81 -35.04
CA LYS A 404 -13.63 50.81 -35.49
C LYS A 404 -13.41 52.16 -34.81
N TYR A 405 -13.12 52.16 -33.51
CA TYR A 405 -12.81 53.37 -32.74
C TYR A 405 -11.44 53.96 -33.10
N LEU A 406 -10.43 53.13 -33.35
CA LEU A 406 -9.12 53.58 -33.84
C LEU A 406 -9.25 54.23 -35.23
N LEU A 407 -10.01 53.64 -36.13
CA LEU A 407 -10.23 54.17 -37.48
C LEU A 407 -11.01 55.50 -37.42
N ALA A 408 -12.02 55.60 -36.56
CA ALA A 408 -12.72 56.85 -36.29
C ALA A 408 -11.78 57.92 -35.70
N GLY A 409 -10.92 57.55 -34.74
CA GLY A 409 -9.92 58.47 -34.17
C GLY A 409 -8.92 58.98 -35.20
N THR A 410 -8.48 58.10 -36.12
CA THR A 410 -7.57 58.46 -37.21
C THR A 410 -8.25 59.44 -38.19
N LEU A 411 -9.53 59.23 -38.48
CA LEU A 411 -10.33 60.14 -39.32
C LEU A 411 -10.44 61.54 -38.69
N VAL A 412 -10.66 61.61 -37.37
CA VAL A 412 -10.72 62.88 -36.63
C VAL A 412 -9.36 63.60 -36.66
N ALA A 413 -8.25 62.87 -36.48
CA ALA A 413 -6.91 63.43 -36.56
C ALA A 413 -6.61 64.02 -37.95
N LEU A 414 -7.00 63.33 -39.03
CA LEU A 414 -6.87 63.83 -40.39
C LEU A 414 -7.71 65.08 -40.65
N LEU A 415 -8.94 65.14 -40.12
CA LEU A 415 -9.78 66.35 -40.23
C LEU A 415 -9.20 67.53 -39.44
N LEU A 416 -8.61 67.27 -38.28
CA LEU A 416 -7.88 68.28 -37.51
C LEU A 416 -6.64 68.78 -38.27
N GLU A 417 -5.88 67.89 -38.89
CA GLU A 417 -4.74 68.26 -39.72
C GLU A 417 -5.16 69.12 -40.92
N LEU A 418 -6.22 68.73 -41.63
CA LEU A 418 -6.80 69.49 -42.74
C LEU A 418 -7.27 70.88 -42.31
N THR A 419 -7.88 71.01 -41.14
CA THR A 419 -8.34 72.32 -40.62
C THR A 419 -7.18 73.21 -40.18
N VAL A 420 -6.11 72.64 -39.63
CA VAL A 420 -4.87 73.38 -39.32
C VAL A 420 -4.20 73.85 -40.62
N LEU A 421 -4.08 72.99 -41.63
CA LEU A 421 -3.52 73.34 -42.94
C LEU A 421 -4.35 74.42 -43.64
N ALA A 422 -5.68 74.29 -43.65
CA ALA A 422 -6.57 75.29 -44.25
C ALA A 422 -6.48 76.65 -43.54
N ARG A 423 -6.37 76.68 -42.21
CA ARG A 423 -6.15 77.93 -41.45
C ARG A 423 -4.78 78.55 -41.71
N SER A 424 -3.74 77.74 -41.89
CA SER A 424 -2.39 78.24 -42.22
C SER A 424 -2.33 78.88 -43.61
N GLN A 425 -3.05 78.33 -44.60
CA GLN A 425 -3.15 78.91 -45.94
C GLN A 425 -4.01 80.19 -45.95
N ALA A 426 -5.09 80.23 -45.16
CA ALA A 426 -5.90 81.44 -45.01
C ALA A 426 -5.16 82.57 -44.26
N ALA A 427 -4.27 82.23 -43.32
CA ALA A 427 -3.41 83.21 -42.64
C ALA A 427 -2.27 83.75 -43.52
N THR A 428 -1.94 83.08 -44.63
CA THR A 428 -0.91 83.51 -45.59
C THR A 428 -1.52 84.31 -46.77
N ALA A 429 -2.85 84.35 -46.89
CA ALA A 429 -3.54 85.00 -47.99
C ALA A 429 -4.58 86.03 -47.51
N GLN A 430 -4.11 87.25 -47.21
CA GLN A 430 -4.88 88.49 -47.41
C GLN A 430 -3.94 89.73 -47.39
N PRO A 431 -4.34 90.87 -47.99
CA PRO A 431 -3.68 91.42 -49.17
C PRO A 431 -3.03 92.80 -48.91
N ALA A 432 -2.08 93.22 -49.76
CA ALA A 432 -1.64 94.61 -49.78
C ALA A 432 -1.59 95.13 -51.23
N SER A 433 -2.48 96.08 -51.48
CA SER A 433 -2.61 96.88 -52.69
C SER A 433 -1.60 98.04 -52.73
N LEU A 434 -1.06 98.26 -53.94
CA LEU A 434 -0.76 99.54 -54.61
C LEU A 434 0.45 100.42 -54.20
N VAL A 435 1.01 101.02 -55.27
CA VAL A 435 1.98 102.14 -55.41
C VAL A 435 3.45 101.71 -55.29
N GLY A 436 4.38 101.97 -56.22
CA GLY A 436 4.41 102.74 -57.46
C GLY A 436 5.88 102.94 -57.91
N GLU A 437 6.09 103.00 -59.22
CA GLU A 437 7.14 103.71 -59.97
C GLU A 437 8.66 103.47 -59.78
N ALA A 438 9.26 103.08 -60.93
CA ALA A 438 10.37 103.76 -61.64
C ALA A 438 11.83 103.27 -61.52
N SER A 439 12.40 103.12 -62.73
CA SER A 439 13.81 103.29 -63.16
C SER A 439 14.78 102.09 -63.11
N ARG A 440 14.94 101.41 -64.25
CA ARG A 440 16.06 101.64 -65.18
C ARG A 440 15.75 101.11 -66.58
#